data_AF-A0A519SJ69-F1
#
_entry.id   AF-A0A519SJ69-F1
#
_cell.length_a   1.000
_cell.length_b   1.000
_cell.length_c   1.000
_cell.angle_alpha   90.00
_cell.angle_beta   90.00
_cell.angle_gamma   90.00
#
_symmetry.space_group_name_H-M   'P 1'
#
loop_
_entity.id
_entity.type
_entity.pdbx_description
1 polymer ?
#
loop_
_entity_poly.entity_id
_entity_poly.type
_entity_poly.pdbx_seq_one_letter_code
_entity_poly.pdbx_strand_id
1 'polypeptide(L)'
;MRKFGICLGFTGLTTLLAGLYGIAHDQLTYSISSEYFTKFKYEQFGFEPAWFGGHRPTVAVIGFLATWWVGLFIGVVFGLVGLVAVSKTVLVQTLLRAVRIAFSTTIAAGIAGYFYGRLVLAKTGVTWWLPDNL
;
A
#
# COMPACT_ATOMS: atom_id res chain seq x y z
N MET A 1 5.89 -29.98 4.64
CA MET A 1 5.02 -29.64 3.49
C MET A 1 3.78 -28.81 3.84
N ARG A 2 2.88 -29.24 4.73
CA ARG A 2 1.63 -28.47 5.02
C ARG A 2 1.80 -27.06 5.62
N LYS A 3 2.78 -26.82 6.50
CA LYS A 3 3.05 -25.47 7.06
C LYS A 3 3.57 -24.50 6.01
N PHE A 4 4.44 -24.99 5.12
CA PHE A 4 4.97 -24.20 4.00
C PHE A 4 3.88 -23.73 3.04
N GLY A 5 2.92 -24.61 2.71
CA GLY A 5 1.75 -24.22 1.92
C GLY A 5 0.90 -23.13 2.57
N ILE A 6 0.76 -23.14 3.90
CA ILE A 6 0.06 -22.06 4.63
C ILE A 6 0.82 -20.74 4.50
N CYS A 7 2.15 -20.75 4.68
CA CYS A 7 2.98 -19.54 4.56
C CYS A 7 2.94 -18.97 3.14
N LEU A 8 2.98 -19.82 2.10
CA LEU A 8 2.82 -19.40 0.71
C LEU A 8 1.44 -18.80 0.45
N GLY A 9 0.37 -19.45 0.93
CA GLY A 9 -0.99 -18.93 0.81
C GLY A 9 -1.15 -17.56 1.47
N PHE A 10 -0.57 -17.38 2.66
CA PHE A 10 -0.54 -16.09 3.35
C PHE A 10 0.25 -15.03 2.59
N THR A 11 1.35 -15.41 1.95
CA THR A 11 2.15 -14.51 1.14
C THR A 11 1.37 -14.00 -0.07
N GLY A 12 0.60 -14.89 -0.73
CA GLY A 12 -0.33 -14.48 -1.79
C GLY A 12 -1.42 -13.55 -1.26
N LEU A 13 -2.00 -13.87 -0.10
CA LEU A 13 -3.03 -13.05 0.53
C LEU A 13 -2.53 -11.64 0.88
N THR A 14 -1.37 -11.51 1.52
CA THR A 14 -0.80 -10.20 1.89
C THR A 14 -0.43 -9.37 0.67
N THR A 15 0.08 -10.02 -0.39
CA THR A 15 0.33 -9.39 -1.69
C THR A 15 -0.93 -8.77 -2.28
N LEU A 16 -2.02 -9.55 -2.35
CA LEU A 16 -3.29 -9.08 -2.88
C LEU A 16 -3.90 -7.97 -2.02
N LEU A 17 -3.87 -8.12 -0.69
CA LEU A 17 -4.37 -7.10 0.24
C LEU A 17 -3.60 -5.78 0.11
N ALA A 18 -2.27 -5.83 -0.06
CA ALA A 18 -1.46 -4.63 -0.26
C ALA A 18 -1.80 -3.93 -1.59
N GLY A 19 -2.00 -4.69 -2.67
CA GLY A 19 -2.42 -4.14 -3.95
C GLY A 19 -3.83 -3.51 -3.90
N LEU A 20 -4.80 -4.18 -3.27
CA LEU A 20 -6.15 -3.64 -3.07
C LEU A 20 -6.16 -2.39 -2.19
N TYR A 21 -5.34 -2.38 -1.14
CA TYR A 21 -5.11 -1.19 -0.34
C TYR A 21 -4.55 -0.05 -1.19
N GLY A 22 -3.55 -0.32 -2.03
CA GLY A 22 -2.97 0.67 -2.94
C GLY A 22 -4.01 1.27 -3.88
N ILE A 23 -4.89 0.45 -4.46
CA ILE A 23 -6.02 0.93 -5.27
C ILE A 23 -6.87 1.94 -4.48
N ALA A 24 -7.36 1.54 -3.30
CA ALA A 24 -8.26 2.37 -2.50
C ALA A 24 -7.57 3.64 -1.98
N HIS A 25 -6.34 3.50 -1.51
CA HIS A 25 -5.51 4.58 -1.01
C HIS A 25 -5.26 5.63 -2.10
N ASP A 26 -4.88 5.20 -3.30
CA ASP A 26 -4.54 6.13 -4.38
C ASP A 26 -5.77 6.84 -4.96
N GLN A 27 -6.97 6.23 -4.90
CA GLN A 27 -8.21 6.96 -5.19
C GLN A 27 -8.45 8.12 -4.22
N LEU A 28 -8.13 7.93 -2.94
CA LEU A 28 -8.21 8.99 -1.94
C LEU A 28 -7.14 10.04 -2.21
N THR A 29 -5.88 9.63 -2.39
CA THR A 29 -4.77 10.55 -2.68
C THR A 29 -5.04 11.40 -3.91
N TYR A 30 -5.53 10.80 -5.01
CA TYR A 30 -5.89 11.54 -6.23
C TYR A 30 -7.01 12.58 -6.00
N SER A 31 -7.91 12.31 -5.05
CA SER A 31 -8.98 13.25 -4.69
C SER A 31 -8.49 14.39 -3.79
N ILE A 32 -7.38 14.18 -3.07
CA ILE A 32 -6.74 15.19 -2.20
C ILE A 32 -5.79 16.08 -3.01
N SER A 33 -4.98 15.48 -3.89
CA SER A 33 -4.08 16.18 -4.82
C SER A 33 -3.95 15.38 -6.10
N SER A 34 -4.61 15.86 -7.14
CA SER A 34 -4.58 15.25 -8.46
C SER A 34 -3.22 15.45 -9.16
N GLU A 35 -2.52 16.53 -8.80
CA GLU A 35 -1.20 16.93 -9.32
C GLU A 35 -0.15 15.87 -9.04
N TYR A 36 -0.23 15.21 -7.89
CA TYR A 36 0.64 14.08 -7.55
C TYR A 36 0.62 12.99 -8.62
N PHE A 37 -0.52 12.77 -9.28
CA PHE A 37 -0.61 11.80 -10.36
C PHE A 37 -0.29 12.41 -11.72
N THR A 38 -0.91 13.54 -12.05
CA THR A 38 -0.80 14.16 -13.38
C THR A 38 0.58 14.73 -13.68
N LYS A 39 1.37 15.07 -12.65
CA LYS A 39 2.72 15.64 -12.79
C LYS A 39 3.85 14.71 -12.40
N PHE A 40 3.56 13.60 -11.72
CA PHE A 40 4.62 12.72 -11.19
C PHE A 40 4.34 11.25 -11.45
N LYS A 41 3.27 10.66 -10.90
CA LYS A 41 3.07 9.19 -11.02
C LYS A 41 2.88 8.71 -12.45
N TYR A 42 2.17 9.46 -13.30
CA TYR A 42 1.95 9.06 -14.69
C TYR A 42 3.27 8.97 -15.44
N GLU A 43 4.14 9.97 -15.31
CA GLU A 43 5.48 9.95 -15.90
C GLU A 43 6.34 8.84 -15.28
N GLN A 44 6.32 8.68 -13.95
CA GLN A 44 7.09 7.65 -13.23
C GLN A 44 6.75 6.23 -13.72
N PHE A 45 5.49 5.95 -14.03
CA PHE A 45 5.03 4.66 -14.54
C PHE A 45 4.98 4.60 -16.08
N GLY A 46 5.24 5.73 -16.76
CA GLY A 46 5.10 5.85 -18.21
C GLY A 46 3.68 5.58 -18.70
N PHE A 47 2.66 5.96 -17.94
CA PHE A 47 1.25 5.65 -18.24
C PHE A 47 0.48 6.89 -18.68
N GLU A 48 -0.24 6.76 -19.79
CA GLU A 48 -1.23 7.74 -20.22
C GLU A 48 -2.63 7.35 -19.74
N PRO A 49 -3.40 8.28 -19.13
CA PRO A 49 -4.74 7.98 -18.62
C PRO A 49 -5.69 7.35 -19.64
N ALA A 50 -5.53 7.70 -20.93
CA ALA A 50 -6.33 7.17 -22.01
C ALA A 50 -6.21 5.64 -22.18
N TRP A 51 -5.09 5.03 -21.79
CA TRP A 51 -4.85 3.59 -21.95
C TRP A 51 -5.75 2.71 -21.10
N PHE A 52 -6.25 3.26 -19.98
CA PHE A 52 -7.09 2.51 -19.03
C PHE A 52 -8.51 3.09 -18.91
N GLY A 53 -8.92 3.99 -19.81
CA GLY A 53 -10.26 4.59 -19.78
C GLY A 53 -10.39 5.83 -18.88
N GLY A 54 -9.29 6.53 -18.61
CA GLY A 54 -9.25 7.82 -17.92
C GLY A 54 -8.41 7.80 -16.63
N HIS A 55 -8.47 8.91 -15.89
CA HIS A 55 -7.64 9.12 -14.70
C HIS A 55 -7.93 8.10 -13.58
N ARG A 56 -9.21 7.87 -13.25
CA ARG A 56 -9.61 7.03 -12.11
C ARG A 56 -9.17 5.56 -12.28
N PRO A 57 -9.41 4.90 -13.43
CA PRO A 57 -8.87 3.55 -13.66
C PRO A 57 -7.33 3.51 -13.65
N THR A 58 -6.67 4.49 -14.27
CA THR A 58 -5.20 4.55 -14.33
C THR A 58 -4.59 4.68 -12.93
N VAL A 59 -5.16 5.53 -12.08
CA VAL A 59 -4.79 5.67 -10.67
C VAL A 59 -4.96 4.36 -9.91
N ALA A 60 -6.03 3.59 -10.18
CA ALA A 60 -6.21 2.26 -9.56
C ALA A 60 -5.11 1.28 -9.99
N VAL A 61 -4.78 1.22 -11.29
CA VAL A 61 -3.71 0.36 -11.80
C VAL A 61 -2.36 0.74 -11.17
N ILE A 62 -2.03 2.03 -11.16
CA ILE A 62 -0.80 2.54 -10.51
C ILE A 62 -0.79 2.19 -9.02
N GLY A 63 -1.90 2.41 -8.32
CA GLY A 63 -2.01 2.11 -6.90
C GLY A 63 -1.75 0.63 -6.61
N PHE A 64 -2.30 -0.28 -7.40
CA PHE A 64 -1.99 -1.69 -7.27
C PHE A 64 -0.51 -1.97 -7.52
N LEU A 65 0.04 -1.52 -8.65
CA LEU A 65 1.42 -1.76 -9.08
C LEU A 65 2.45 -1.18 -8.11
N ALA A 66 2.13 -0.04 -7.50
CA ALA A 66 2.99 0.64 -6.53
C ALA A 66 3.11 -0.11 -5.20
N THR A 67 2.11 -0.92 -4.79
CA THR A 67 2.03 -1.45 -3.41
C THR A 67 2.02 -2.96 -3.29
N TRP A 68 1.61 -3.74 -4.30
CA TRP A 68 1.45 -5.21 -4.18
C TRP A 68 2.72 -5.91 -3.67
N TRP A 69 3.88 -5.48 -4.16
CA TRP A 69 5.18 -6.08 -3.83
C TRP A 69 5.59 -5.86 -2.37
N VAL A 70 5.08 -4.82 -1.70
CA VAL A 70 5.28 -4.63 -0.25
C VAL A 70 4.57 -5.74 0.52
N GLY A 71 3.36 -6.10 0.09
CA GLY A 71 2.61 -7.22 0.65
C GLY A 71 3.32 -8.57 0.47
N LEU A 72 4.05 -8.74 -0.62
CA LEU A 72 4.91 -9.91 -0.86
C LEU A 72 6.01 -9.99 0.20
N PHE A 73 6.76 -8.90 0.42
CA PHE A 73 7.82 -8.87 1.45
C PHE A 73 7.29 -9.12 2.86
N ILE A 74 6.18 -8.47 3.23
CA ILE A 74 5.53 -8.70 4.54
C ILE A 74 5.13 -10.17 4.69
N GLY A 75 4.50 -10.73 3.65
CA GLY A 75 4.05 -12.12 3.63
C GLY A 75 5.19 -13.12 3.80
N VAL A 76 6.30 -12.91 3.08
CA VAL A 76 7.50 -13.74 3.20
C VAL A 76 8.09 -13.66 4.61
N VAL A 77 8.26 -12.45 5.16
CA VAL A 77 8.82 -12.26 6.51
C VAL A 77 7.94 -12.91 7.56
N PHE A 78 6.63 -12.64 7.54
CA PHE A 78 5.69 -13.26 8.48
C PHE A 78 5.62 -14.77 8.31
N GLY A 79 5.64 -15.26 7.07
CA GLY A 79 5.64 -16.68 6.75
C GLY A 79 6.87 -17.40 7.31
N LEU A 80 8.07 -16.83 7.12
CA LEU A 80 9.32 -17.39 7.62
C LEU A 80 9.36 -17.42 9.15
N VAL A 81 9.01 -16.30 9.80
CA VAL A 81 8.95 -16.22 11.28
C VAL A 81 7.88 -17.18 11.83
N GLY A 82 6.75 -17.31 11.12
CA GLY A 82 5.66 -18.19 11.48
C GLY A 82 6.04 -19.67 11.50
N LEU A 83 7.03 -20.11 10.70
CA LEU A 83 7.43 -21.54 10.64
C LEU A 83 7.89 -22.10 12.00
N VAL A 84 8.31 -21.25 12.93
CA VAL A 84 8.69 -21.61 14.32
C VAL A 84 7.47 -22.07 15.14
N ALA A 85 6.24 -21.76 14.72
CA ALA A 85 5.04 -22.11 15.47
C ALA A 85 4.87 -23.63 15.64
N VAL A 86 4.55 -24.04 16.88
CA VAL A 86 4.43 -25.45 17.28
C VAL A 86 3.33 -26.16 16.49
N SER A 87 2.13 -25.59 16.44
CA SER A 87 0.96 -26.16 15.77
C SER A 87 0.47 -25.30 14.59
N LYS A 88 -0.32 -25.90 13.69
CA LYS A 88 -0.92 -25.20 12.54
C LYS A 88 -1.92 -24.14 12.98
N THR A 89 -2.71 -24.43 14.01
CA THR A 89 -3.68 -23.49 14.56
C THR A 89 -2.98 -22.25 15.12
N VAL A 90 -1.88 -22.45 15.85
CA VAL A 90 -1.05 -21.35 16.36
C VAL A 90 -0.42 -20.56 15.21
N LEU A 91 0.10 -21.23 14.17
CA LEU A 91 0.64 -20.58 12.97
C LEU A 91 -0.38 -19.63 12.34
N VAL A 92 -1.58 -20.12 12.01
CA VAL A 92 -2.61 -19.32 11.33
C VAL A 92 -3.08 -18.16 12.21
N GLN A 93 -3.30 -18.40 13.50
CA GLN A 93 -3.71 -17.35 14.44
C GLN A 93 -2.64 -16.25 14.56
N THR A 94 -1.37 -16.61 14.65
CA THR A 94 -0.26 -15.66 14.72
C THR A 94 -0.13 -14.86 13.43
N LEU A 95 -0.21 -15.50 12.26
CA LEU A 95 -0.17 -14.80 10.96
C LEU A 95 -1.35 -13.82 10.81
N LEU A 96 -2.58 -14.24 11.16
CA LEU A 96 -3.75 -13.35 11.12
C LEU A 96 -3.62 -12.17 12.09
N ARG A 97 -3.06 -12.38 13.29
CA ARG A 97 -2.79 -11.29 14.23
C ARG A 97 -1.75 -10.32 13.66
N ALA A 98 -0.65 -10.84 13.10
CA ALA A 98 0.41 -10.02 12.52
C ALA A 98 -0.12 -9.17 11.34
N VAL A 99 -0.87 -9.77 10.42
CA VAL A 99 -1.49 -9.05 9.29
C VAL A 99 -2.46 -7.98 9.79
N ARG A 100 -3.31 -8.29 10.77
CA ARG A 100 -4.24 -7.30 11.34
C ARG A 100 -3.51 -6.13 11.98
N ILE A 101 -2.49 -6.39 12.81
CA ILE A 101 -1.71 -5.33 13.45
C ILE A 101 -1.04 -4.46 12.39
N ALA A 102 -0.34 -5.07 11.43
CA ALA A 102 0.34 -4.33 10.37
C ALA A 102 -0.64 -3.46 9.57
N PHE A 103 -1.79 -4.01 9.17
CA PHE A 103 -2.79 -3.29 8.40
C PHE A 103 -3.41 -2.13 9.19
N SER A 104 -3.76 -2.35 10.47
CA SER A 104 -4.25 -1.30 11.36
C SER A 104 -3.22 -0.19 11.56
N THR A 105 -1.95 -0.54 11.75
CA THR A 105 -0.85 0.44 11.88
C THR A 105 -0.69 1.26 10.61
N THR A 106 -0.74 0.64 9.42
CA THR A 106 -0.66 1.35 8.15
C THR A 106 -1.79 2.35 7.98
N ILE A 107 -3.04 1.97 8.29
CA ILE A 107 -4.19 2.87 8.23
C ILE A 107 -4.03 4.03 9.21
N ALA A 108 -3.68 3.73 10.47
CA ALA A 108 -3.50 4.76 11.49
C ALA A 108 -2.39 5.75 11.13
N ALA A 109 -1.25 5.25 10.62
CA ALA A 109 -0.15 6.08 10.16
C ALA A 109 -0.56 6.95 8.96
N GLY A 110 -1.30 6.40 8.00
CA GLY A 110 -1.82 7.16 6.85
C GLY A 110 -2.76 8.29 7.28
N ILE A 111 -3.70 8.00 8.19
CA ILE A 111 -4.62 9.01 8.74
C ILE A 111 -3.86 10.08 9.51
N ALA A 112 -2.90 9.70 10.36
CA ALA A 112 -2.07 10.64 11.10
C ALA A 112 -1.26 11.53 10.15
N GLY A 113 -0.68 10.95 9.09
CA GLY A 113 0.03 11.68 8.04
C GLY A 113 -0.86 12.68 7.31
N TYR A 114 -2.10 12.30 6.98
CA TYR A 114 -3.09 13.20 6.38
C TYR A 114 -3.38 14.40 7.28
N PHE A 115 -3.71 14.17 8.56
CA PHE A 115 -3.99 15.26 9.49
C PHE A 115 -2.77 16.15 9.74
N TYR A 116 -1.57 15.57 9.84
CA TYR A 116 -0.34 16.33 9.97
C TYR A 116 -0.11 17.23 8.76
N GLY A 117 -0.26 16.68 7.55
CA GLY A 117 -0.17 17.45 6.31
C GLY A 117 -1.18 18.60 6.25
N ARG A 118 -2.44 18.33 6.62
CA ARG A 118 -3.52 19.31 6.53
C ARG A 118 -3.48 20.39 7.61
N LEU A 119 -3.10 20.05 8.84
CA LEU A 119 -3.19 20.96 10.00
C LEU A 119 -1.89 21.71 10.26
N VAL A 120 -0.75 21.11 9.92
CA VAL A 120 0.58 21.67 10.17
C VAL A 120 1.21 22.16 8.87
N LEU A 121 1.51 21.24 7.93
CA LEU A 121 2.31 21.58 6.74
C LEU A 121 1.62 22.60 5.82
N ALA A 122 0.30 22.49 5.65
CA ALA A 122 -0.46 23.45 4.86
C ALA A 122 -0.44 24.89 5.43
N LYS A 123 -0.12 25.07 6.72
CA LYS A 123 -0.04 26.39 7.38
C LYS A 123 1.39 26.91 7.48
N THR A 124 2.34 26.04 7.80
CA THR A 124 3.75 26.42 7.96
C THR A 124 4.41 26.71 6.63
N GLY A 125 3.85 26.20 5.53
CA GLY A 125 4.54 26.14 4.25
C GLY A 125 5.67 25.12 4.30
N VAL A 126 6.09 24.65 3.13
CA VAL A 126 7.23 23.75 2.96
C VAL A 126 8.02 24.19 1.75
N THR A 127 9.33 24.32 1.91
CA THR A 127 10.25 24.81 0.87
C THR A 127 11.01 23.67 0.17
N TRP A 128 10.75 22.41 0.53
CA TRP A 128 11.40 21.25 -0.09
C TRP A 128 10.63 20.78 -1.33
N TRP A 129 11.35 20.67 -2.45
CA TRP A 129 11.05 19.92 -3.69
C TRP A 129 9.59 19.92 -4.15
N LEU A 130 8.99 21.10 -4.28
CA LEU A 130 7.91 21.27 -5.24
C LEU A 130 8.55 21.44 -6.62
N PRO A 131 8.19 20.61 -7.62
CA PRO A 131 8.57 20.86 -9.01
C PRO A 131 8.31 22.32 -9.39
N ASP A 132 9.22 22.94 -10.14
CA ASP A 132 9.12 24.35 -10.56
C ASP A 132 7.86 24.65 -11.39
N ASN A 133 7.12 23.62 -11.80
CA ASN A 133 5.92 23.68 -12.64
C ASN A 133 4.60 23.39 -11.88
N LEU A 134 4.58 23.57 -10.55
CA LEU A 134 3.38 23.53 -9.70
C LEU A 134 2.66 24.88 -9.61
#